data_AF-A0A8T4CGQ9-F1
#
_entry.id   AF-A0A8T4CGQ9-F1
#
_cell.length_a   1.000
_cell.length_b   1.000
_cell.length_c   1.000
_cell.angle_alpha   90.00
_cell.angle_beta   90.00
_cell.angle_gamma   90.00
#
_symmetry.space_group_name_H-M   'P 1'
#
loop_
_entity.id
_entity.type
_entity.pdbx_description
1 polymer ?
#
loop_
_entity_poly.entity_id
_entity_poly.type
_entity_poly.pdbx_seq_one_letter_code
_entity_poly.pdbx_strand_id
1 'polypeptide(L)' 'SPQLTLSHPTDMVIRKSDYVCNRTLAVHADKAAQDLSRELVEKLRNPQQKVKITLIARV' A
#
# COMPACT_ATOMS: atom_id res chain seq x y z
N SER A 1 5.34 7.29 11.99
CA SER A 1 5.86 6.38 13.04
C SER A 1 7.37 6.34 12.90
N PRO A 2 8.13 6.56 13.99
CA PRO A 2 9.61 6.57 13.94
C PRO A 2 10.22 5.21 13.56
N GLN A 3 9.43 4.12 13.57
CA GLN A 3 9.92 2.77 13.28
C GLN A 3 9.93 2.42 11.77
N LEU A 4 9.32 3.25 10.90
CA LEU A 4 9.27 2.98 9.46
C LEU A 4 10.64 3.27 8.83
N THR A 5 11.27 2.23 8.27
CA THR A 5 12.62 2.37 7.67
C THR A 5 12.60 2.76 6.20
N LEU A 6 11.50 2.50 5.48
CA LEU A 6 11.27 2.88 4.08
C LEU A 6 12.42 2.48 3.13
N SER A 7 13.03 1.32 3.38
CA SER A 7 14.33 0.95 2.79
C SER A 7 14.25 -0.16 1.75
N HIS A 8 13.08 -0.76 1.49
CA HIS A 8 12.97 -1.79 0.47
C HIS A 8 13.09 -1.18 -0.94
N PRO A 9 13.91 -1.77 -1.84
CA PRO A 9 14.23 -1.13 -3.12
C PRO A 9 13.08 -1.09 -4.13
N THR A 10 12.10 -2.00 -4.01
CA THR A 10 11.09 -2.24 -5.06
C THR A 10 9.65 -2.28 -4.57
N ASP A 11 9.44 -2.45 -3.26
CA ASP A 11 8.12 -2.84 -2.73
C ASP A 11 7.65 -1.82 -1.71
N MET A 12 6.34 -1.56 -1.73
CA MET A 12 5.65 -0.77 -0.72
C MET A 12 4.44 -1.55 -0.22
N VAL A 13 4.27 -1.61 1.09
CA VAL A 13 3.16 -2.30 1.76
C VAL A 13 2.47 -1.36 2.73
N ILE A 14 1.15 -1.29 2.62
CA ILE A 14 0.27 -0.60 3.56
C ILE A 14 -0.46 -1.66 4.39
N ARG A 15 -0.48 -1.51 5.72
CA ARG A 15 -0.99 -2.51 6.67
C ARG A 15 -2.10 -1.95 7.54
N LYS A 16 -3.07 -2.79 7.90
CA LYS A 16 -4.07 -2.48 8.93
C LYS A 16 -3.51 -2.67 10.34
N SER A 17 -2.59 -3.62 10.53
CA SER A 17 -1.88 -3.82 11.80
C SER A 17 -0.77 -2.78 12.00
N ASP A 18 -0.19 -2.81 13.19
CA ASP A 18 0.98 -2.04 13.62
C ASP A 18 2.33 -2.70 13.26
N TYR A 19 2.33 -3.92 12.72
CA TYR A 19 3.54 -4.62 12.32
C TYR A 19 4.35 -3.81 11.29
N VAL A 20 5.65 -3.66 11.54
CA VAL A 20 6.58 -2.97 10.65
C VAL A 20 7.65 -3.92 10.13
N CYS A 21 7.89 -3.83 8.83
CA CYS A 21 9.09 -4.36 8.18
C CYS A 21 9.61 -3.34 7.16
N ASN A 22 10.78 -3.61 6.56
CA ASN A 22 11.44 -2.72 5.60
C ASN A 22 10.60 -2.25 4.40
N ARG A 23 9.56 -3.02 4.03
CA ARG A 23 8.60 -2.71 2.96
C ARG A 23 7.44 -1.81 3.39
N THR A 24 7.28 -1.59 4.69
CA THR A 24 6.06 -0.98 5.24
C THR A 24 6.12 0.53 5.07
N LEU A 25 5.18 1.06 4.28
CA LEU A 25 5.04 2.50 4.01
C LEU A 25 4.07 3.15 5.01
N ALA A 26 3.02 2.45 5.41
CA ALA A 26 2.03 2.91 6.35
C ALA A 26 1.42 1.74 7.15
N VAL A 27 1.02 2.03 8.39
CA VAL A 27 0.33 1.12 9.32
C VAL A 27 -1.01 1.73 9.73
N HIS A 28 -1.87 0.96 10.37
CA HIS A 28 -3.23 1.39 10.78
C HIS A 28 -4.11 1.91 9.63
N ALA A 29 -3.97 1.32 8.44
CA ALA A 29 -4.87 1.61 7.33
C ALA A 29 -6.31 1.19 7.64
N ASP A 30 -7.27 1.96 7.14
CA ASP A 30 -8.70 1.66 7.20
C ASP A 30 -9.06 0.44 6.34
N LYS A 31 -8.32 0.23 5.24
CA LYS A 31 -8.55 -0.79 4.22
C LYS A 31 -7.34 -1.69 3.98
N ALA A 32 -7.62 -2.95 3.65
CA ALA A 32 -6.70 -3.93 3.10
C ALA A 32 -7.07 -4.25 1.64
N ALA A 33 -6.28 -5.10 0.97
CA ALA A 33 -6.54 -5.52 -0.40
C ALA A 33 -7.95 -6.11 -0.61
N GLN A 34 -8.49 -6.81 0.40
CA GLN A 34 -9.84 -7.38 0.35
C GLN A 34 -10.96 -6.31 0.35
N ASP A 35 -10.67 -5.11 0.87
CA ASP A 35 -11.63 -4.02 1.02
C ASP A 35 -11.70 -3.15 -0.26
N LEU A 36 -10.85 -3.42 -1.27
CA LEU A 36 -10.87 -2.74 -2.57
C LEU A 36 -12.08 -3.20 -3.39
N SER A 37 -12.64 -2.28 -4.19
CA SER A 37 -13.81 -2.60 -5.01
C SER A 37 -13.50 -3.70 -6.01
N ARG A 38 -14.48 -4.59 -6.26
CA ARG A 38 -14.30 -5.69 -7.21
C ARG A 38 -14.04 -5.18 -8.62
N GLU A 39 -14.66 -4.08 -9.02
CA GLU A 39 -14.38 -3.43 -10.31
C GLU A 39 -12.91 -3.02 -10.46
N LEU A 40 -12.30 -2.44 -9.42
CA LEU A 40 -10.87 -2.11 -9.45
C LEU A 40 -10.04 -3.38 -9.60
N VAL A 41 -10.31 -4.41 -8.80
CA VAL A 41 -9.57 -5.68 -8.84
C VAL A 41 -9.66 -6.33 -10.22
N GLU A 42 -10.83 -6.35 -10.86
CA GLU A 42 -11.00 -6.89 -12.21
C GLU A 42 -10.17 -6.11 -13.24
N LYS A 43 -10.11 -4.78 -13.17
CA LYS A 43 -9.25 -3.97 -14.05
C LYS A 43 -7.76 -4.28 -13.85
N LEU A 44 -7.34 -4.51 -12.60
CA LEU A 44 -5.95 -4.82 -12.26
C LEU A 44 -5.49 -6.21 -12.73
N ARG A 45 -6.40 -7.11 -13.12
CA ARG A 45 -6.03 -8.42 -13.69
C ARG A 45 -5.39 -8.31 -15.07
N ASN A 46 -5.58 -7.20 -15.78
CA ASN A 46 -4.92 -6.95 -17.06
C ASN A 46 -3.44 -6.57 -16.82
N PRO A 47 -2.46 -7.35 -17.30
CA PRO A 47 -1.04 -7.07 -17.08
C PRO A 47 -0.53 -5.81 -17.78
N GLN A 48 -1.26 -5.29 -18.78
CA GLN A 48 -0.94 -4.00 -19.42
C GLN A 48 -1.56 -2.80 -18.68
N GLN A 49 -2.39 -3.02 -17.66
CA GLN A 49 -3.02 -1.96 -16.88
C GLN A 49 -1.97 -1.19 -16.08
N LYS A 50 -2.01 0.14 -16.18
CA LYS A 50 -1.20 1.03 -15.34
C LYS A 50 -2.05 1.62 -14.22
N VAL A 51 -1.44 1.79 -13.06
CA VAL A 51 -2.06 2.40 -11.88
C VAL A 51 -1.26 3.63 -11.49
N LYS A 52 -1.95 4.75 -11.28
CA LYS A 52 -1.36 5.93 -10.66
C LYS A 52 -1.70 5.90 -9.17
N ILE A 53 -0.68 5.87 -8.32
CA ILE A 53 -0.81 5.97 -6.87
C ILE A 53 -0.41 7.39 -6.47
N THR A 54 -1.24 8.05 -5.66
CA THR A 54 -0.93 9.37 -5.09
C THR A 54 -0.79 9.22 -3.59
N LEU A 55 0.37 9.60 -3.06
CA LEU A 55 0.68 9.57 -1.63
C LEU A 55 0.69 11.00 -1.12
N ILE A 56 -0.03 11.26 -0.02
CA ILE A 56 -0.08 12.57 0.62
C ILE A 56 0.36 12.39 2.06
N ALA A 57 1.45 13.03 2.43
CA ALA A 57 1.93 13.10 3.81
C ALA A 57 1.66 14.49 4.37
N ARG A 58 1.25 14.55 5.63
CA ARG A 58 1.13 15.79 6.40
C ARG A 58 2.12 15.71 7.56
N VAL A 59 2.70 16.86 7.88
CA VAL A 59 3.60 17.03 9.03
C VAL A 59 2.78 17.40 10.25
#